data_AF-A0A7J6SLJ0-F1
#
_entry.id   AF-A0A7J6SLJ0-F1
#
_cell.length_a   1.000
_cell.length_b   1.000
_cell.length_c   1.000
_cell.angle_alpha   90.00
_cell.angle_beta   90.00
_cell.angle_gamma   90.00
#
_symmetry.space_group_name_H-M   'P 1'
#
loop_
_entity.id
_entity.type
_entity.pdbx_description
1 polymer ?
#
loop_
_entity_poly.entity_id
_entity_poly.type
_entity_poly.pdbx_seq_one_letter_code
_entity_poly.pdbx_strand_id
1 'polypeptide(L)'
;MVFSRSDGYSAFYVHIWYGVVRLVRWAVDHKLYAMKSVDKWALIERRNTGDQRVVQRLADERDFYAFASHDCPFLVQFVGSFQSSKRFYFVLEFCSGGELLDRVM
;
A
#
# COMPACT_ATOMS: atom_id res chain seq x y z
N MET A 1 -3.46 14.32 3.50
CA MET A 1 -4.16 13.29 4.30
C MET A 1 -3.37 13.06 5.59
N VAL A 2 -4.03 13.03 6.75
CA VAL A 2 -3.37 12.89 8.07
C VAL A 2 -3.73 11.54 8.67
N PHE A 3 -2.73 10.71 8.97
CA PHE A 3 -2.91 9.37 9.51
C PHE A 3 -2.05 9.17 10.76
N SER A 4 -2.54 8.43 11.75
CA SER A 4 -1.79 8.00 12.93
C SER A 4 -1.48 6.50 12.87
N ARG A 5 -0.36 6.08 13.47
CA ARG A 5 -0.03 4.66 13.61
C ARG A 5 -1.01 4.00 14.60
N SER A 6 -1.42 2.77 14.32
CA SER A 6 -2.22 1.97 15.25
C SER A 6 -1.29 0.96 15.93
N ASP A 7 -1.07 1.09 17.24
CA ASP A 7 -0.07 0.31 18.00
C ASP A 7 -0.52 -1.10 18.43
N GLY A 8 -1.66 -1.58 17.92
CA GLY A 8 -2.27 -2.86 18.34
C GLY A 8 -2.13 -4.04 17.37
N TYR A 9 -1.60 -3.83 16.15
CA TYR A 9 -1.51 -4.88 15.14
C TYR A 9 -0.11 -4.92 14.54
N SER A 10 0.52 -6.09 14.62
CA SER A 10 1.78 -6.41 13.95
C SER A 10 1.67 -6.03 12.48
N ALA A 11 2.66 -5.29 11.99
CA ALA A 11 2.74 -4.89 10.60
C ALA A 11 2.49 -6.12 9.71
N PHE A 12 1.41 -6.10 8.94
CA PHE A 12 1.17 -7.09 7.90
C PHE A 12 2.34 -6.96 6.91
N TYR A 13 3.34 -7.80 7.09
CA TYR A 13 4.58 -7.79 6.34
C TYR A 13 4.36 -8.50 5.01
N VAL A 14 3.36 -8.05 4.26
CA VAL A 14 3.15 -8.52 2.91
C VAL A 14 4.20 -7.83 2.07
N HIS A 15 5.25 -8.57 1.75
CA HIS A 15 6.36 -8.14 0.92
C HIS A 15 5.90 -8.02 -0.55
N ILE A 16 4.81 -7.29 -0.83
CA ILE A 16 4.44 -6.94 -2.20
C ILE A 16 5.43 -5.87 -2.63
N TRP A 17 6.38 -6.33 -3.46
CA TRP A 17 7.29 -5.59 -4.32
C TRP A 17 7.33 -4.08 -3.97
N TYR A 18 8.42 -3.67 -3.33
CA TYR A 18 8.85 -2.28 -3.12
C TYR A 18 8.31 -1.49 -1.91
N GLY A 19 7.50 -2.03 -1.00
CA GLY A 19 6.95 -1.21 0.10
C GLY A 19 6.81 -1.88 1.46
N VAL A 20 6.62 -1.04 2.49
CA VAL A 20 6.21 -1.45 3.84
C VAL A 20 4.76 -1.08 4.04
N VAL A 21 3.92 -2.05 4.39
CA VAL A 21 2.51 -1.85 4.74
C VAL A 21 2.38 -1.63 6.24
N ARG A 22 1.59 -0.64 6.65
CA ARG A 22 1.29 -0.34 8.06
C ARG A 22 -0.20 -0.17 8.25
N LEU A 23 -0.71 -0.65 9.38
CA LEU A 23 -2.05 -0.30 9.83
C LEU A 23 -2.04 1.14 10.35
N VAL A 24 -2.91 1.96 9.77
CA VAL A 24 -3.05 3.37 10.13
C VAL A 24 -4.50 3.71 10.43
N ARG A 25 -4.72 4.78 11.20
CA ARG A 25 -6.04 5.35 11.42
C ARG A 25 -6.14 6.69 10.71
N TRP A 26 -7.20 6.91 9.95
CA TRP A 26 -7.43 8.22 9.34
C TRP A 26 -8.00 9.18 10.38
N ALA A 27 -7.44 10.39 10.46
CA ALA A 27 -7.88 11.39 11.43
C ALA A 27 -9.30 11.93 11.18
N VAL A 28 -9.83 11.78 9.95
CA VAL A 28 -11.13 12.36 9.57
C VAL A 28 -12.29 11.48 10.03
N ASP A 29 -12.25 10.18 9.75
CA ASP A 29 -13.36 9.26 10.05
C ASP A 29 -13.03 8.22 11.13
N HIS A 30 -11.81 8.30 11.70
CA HIS A 30 -11.29 7.37 12.69
C HIS A 30 -11.26 5.89 12.26
N LYS A 31 -11.45 5.59 10.97
CA LYS A 31 -11.39 4.22 10.44
C LYS A 31 -9.95 3.75 10.26
N LEU A 32 -9.79 2.44 10.27
CA LEU A 32 -8.52 1.76 10.03
C LEU A 32 -8.31 1.53 8.53
N TYR A 33 -7.05 1.68 8.11
CA TYR A 33 -6.62 1.52 6.73
C TYR A 33 -5.27 0.81 6.67
N ALA A 34 -5.01 0.12 5.57
CA ALA A 34 -3.69 -0.39 5.24
C ALA A 34 -2.95 0.65 4.38
N MET A 35 -1.82 1.15 4.88
CA MET A 35 -0.99 2.10 4.14
C MET A 35 0.30 1.45 3.66
N LYS A 36 0.42 1.25 2.34
CA LYS A 36 1.69 0.86 1.70
C LYS A 36 2.56 2.10 1.50
N SER A 37 3.80 2.05 1.98
CA SER A 37 4.78 3.12 1.84
C SER A 37 5.99 2.65 1.03
N VAL A 38 6.36 3.39 -0.01
CA VAL A 38 7.45 3.06 -0.95
C VAL A 38 8.50 4.17 -0.92
N ASP A 39 9.75 3.82 -0.63
CA ASP A 39 10.87 4.78 -0.58
C ASP A 39 11.35 5.15 -1.98
N LYS A 40 11.30 6.45 -2.31
CA LYS A 40 11.72 6.96 -3.63
C LYS A 40 13.19 6.66 -3.93
N TRP A 41 14.03 6.73 -2.89
CA TRP A 41 15.44 6.37 -3.00
C TRP A 41 15.62 4.92 -3.43
N ALA A 42 14.88 3.98 -2.84
CA ALA A 42 14.93 2.57 -3.21
C ALA A 42 14.52 2.32 -4.67
N LEU A 43 13.64 3.16 -5.24
CA LEU A 43 13.28 3.10 -6.66
C LEU A 43 14.39 3.61 -7.57
N ILE A 44 15.03 4.71 -7.18
CA ILE A 44 16.16 5.28 -7.93
C ILE A 44 17.33 4.28 -7.93
N GLU A 45 17.63 3.69 -6.77
CA GLU A 45 18.67 2.68 -6.63
C GLU A 45 18.39 1.49 -7.55
N ARG A 46 17.20 0.88 -7.48
CA ARG A 46 16.85 -0.25 -8.36
C ARG A 46 16.87 0.10 -9.84
N ARG A 47 16.44 1.31 -10.21
CA ARG A 47 16.56 1.82 -11.58
C ARG A 47 18.02 1.87 -12.03
N ASN A 48 18.92 2.33 -11.15
CA ASN A 48 20.34 2.42 -11.44
C ASN A 48 21.02 1.03 -11.50
N THR A 49 20.53 0.05 -10.75
CA THR A 49 21.03 -1.34 -10.77
C THR A 49 20.49 -2.18 -11.95
N GLY A 50 19.72 -1.57 -12.86
CA GLY A 50 19.29 -2.20 -14.11
C GLY A 50 17.79 -2.45 -14.23
N ASP A 51 16.99 -2.23 -13.18
CA ASP A 51 15.54 -2.34 -13.29
C ASP A 51 14.90 -1.02 -13.76
N GLN A 52 15.03 -0.74 -15.05
CA GLN A 52 14.52 0.50 -15.67
C GLN A 52 12.98 0.64 -15.60
N ARG A 53 12.25 -0.47 -15.36
CA ARG A 53 10.78 -0.48 -15.33
C ARG A 53 10.21 -0.38 -13.93
N VAL A 54 11.04 -0.28 -12.88
CA VAL A 54 10.57 -0.26 -11.48
C VAL A 54 9.56 0.86 -11.21
N VAL A 55 9.80 2.06 -11.75
CA VAL A 55 8.90 3.21 -11.61
C VAL A 55 7.60 2.98 -12.37
N GLN A 56 7.69 2.41 -13.59
CA GLN A 56 6.52 2.10 -14.40
C GLN A 56 5.63 1.07 -13.71
N ARG A 57 6.21 -0.02 -13.17
CA ARG A 57 5.44 -1.05 -12.45
C ARG A 57 4.68 -0.50 -11.25
N LEU A 58 5.24 0.50 -10.55
CA LEU A 58 4.52 1.17 -9.47
C LEU A 58 3.37 2.05 -9.95
N ALA A 59 3.54 2.71 -11.10
CA ALA A 59 2.46 3.46 -11.72
C ALA A 59 1.35 2.51 -12.20
N ASP A 60 1.74 1.39 -12.82
CA ASP A 60 0.81 0.35 -13.26
C ASP A 60 0.06 -0.28 -12.06
N GLU A 61 0.75 -0.53 -10.94
CA GLU A 61 0.15 -1.01 -9.69
C GLU A 61 -0.89 -0.02 -9.16
N ARG A 62 -0.55 1.28 -9.13
CA ARG A 62 -1.49 2.35 -8.73
C ARG A 62 -2.73 2.35 -9.63
N ASP A 63 -2.52 2.31 -10.95
CA ASP A 63 -3.58 2.44 -11.94
C ASP A 63 -4.48 1.20 -11.93
N PHE A 64 -3.90 0.01 -11.71
CA PHE A 64 -4.66 -1.21 -11.48
C PHE A 64 -5.55 -1.10 -10.24
N TYR A 65 -5.02 -0.65 -9.09
CA TYR A 65 -5.83 -0.45 -7.89
C TYR A 65 -6.94 0.59 -8.09
N ALA A 66 -6.64 1.69 -8.78
CA ALA A 66 -7.62 2.72 -9.09
C ALA A 66 -8.72 2.20 -10.02
N PHE A 67 -8.40 1.35 -11.00
CA PHE A 67 -9.37 0.79 -11.93
C PHE A 67 -10.19 -0.34 -11.29
N ALA A 68 -9.53 -1.35 -10.75
CA ALA A 68 -10.15 -2.60 -10.33
C ALA A 68 -11.01 -2.47 -9.05
N SER A 69 -10.79 -1.43 -8.24
CA SER A 69 -11.60 -1.19 -7.03
C SER A 69 -13.03 -0.71 -7.32
N HIS A 70 -13.33 -0.24 -8.52
CA HIS A 70 -14.68 0.25 -8.86
C HIS A 70 -15.66 -0.89 -9.22
N ASP A 71 -15.17 -2.03 -9.71
CA ASP A 71 -16.01 -3.07 -10.33
C ASP A 71 -15.97 -4.44 -9.62
N CYS A 72 -15.14 -4.62 -8.57
CA CYS A 72 -14.97 -5.91 -7.92
C CYS A 72 -15.09 -5.82 -6.39
N PRO A 73 -16.17 -6.37 -5.77
CA PRO A 73 -16.37 -6.35 -4.32
C PRO A 73 -15.44 -7.30 -3.55
N PHE A 74 -14.66 -8.13 -4.26
CA PHE A 74 -13.70 -9.07 -3.68
C PHE A 74 -12.26 -8.54 -3.68
N LEU A 75 -12.04 -7.35 -4.22
CA LEU A 75 -10.75 -6.69 -4.20
C LEU A 75 -10.73 -5.62 -3.10
N VAL A 76 -9.60 -5.49 -2.40
CA VAL A 76 -9.41 -4.45 -1.40
C VAL A 76 -9.60 -3.07 -2.05
N GLN A 77 -10.46 -2.24 -1.46
CA GLN A 77 -10.78 -0.95 -2.04
C GLN A 77 -9.58 0.02 -1.97
N PHE A 78 -9.28 0.66 -3.10
CA PHE A 78 -8.29 1.71 -3.17
C PHE A 78 -8.90 3.05 -2.74
N VAL A 79 -8.43 3.58 -1.61
CA VAL A 79 -8.94 4.84 -1.04
C VAL A 79 -8.24 6.03 -1.67
N GLY A 80 -6.97 5.89 -2.02
CA GLY A 80 -6.22 6.92 -2.71
C GLY A 80 -4.72 6.77 -2.57
N SER A 81 -3.99 7.67 -3.24
CA SER A 81 -2.54 7.77 -3.11
C SER A 81 -2.09 9.20 -2.91
N PHE A 82 -0.95 9.36 -2.23
CA PHE A 82 -0.29 10.64 -2.06
C PHE A 82 1.22 10.43 -1.97
N GLN A 83 1.99 11.51 -2.03
CA GLN A 83 3.43 11.45 -1.93
C GLN A 83 3.97 12.51 -0.99
N SER A 84 5.13 12.19 -0.41
CA SER A 84 6.01 13.15 0.26
C SER A 84 7.27 13.38 -0.58
N SER A 85 8.18 14.20 -0.09
CA SER A 85 9.51 14.35 -0.70
C SER A 85 10.28 13.03 -0.77
N LYS A 86 10.09 12.12 0.19
CA LYS A 86 10.87 10.87 0.32
C LYS A 86 10.13 9.59 -0.08
N ARG A 87 8.79 9.57 0.02
CA ARG A 87 7.99 8.33 -0.10
C ARG A 87 6.72 8.53 -0.93
N PHE A 88 6.31 7.47 -1.64
CA PHE A 88 4.95 7.29 -2.14
C PHE A 88 4.11 6.52 -1.12
N TYR A 89 2.82 6.85 -1.03
CA TYR A 89 1.87 6.22 -0.13
C TYR A 89 0.62 5.79 -0.89
N PHE A 90 0.20 4.54 -0.68
CA PHE A 90 -1.06 4.00 -1.15
C PHE A 90 -1.92 3.66 0.07
N VAL A 91 -3.16 4.12 0.07
CA VAL A 91 -4.13 3.87 1.14
C VAL A 91 -5.17 2.91 0.62
N LEU A 92 -5.27 1.77 1.29
CA LEU A 92 -6.16 0.67 0.98
C LEU A 92 -7.10 0.47 2.17
N GLU A 93 -8.30 -0.02 1.90
CA GLU A 93 -9.20 -0.52 2.94
C GLU A 93 -8.48 -1.57 3.81
N PHE A 94 -8.71 -1.53 5.12
CA PHE A 94 -8.21 -2.56 6.01
C PHE A 94 -9.22 -3.70 6.15
N CYS A 95 -8.86 -4.88 5.66
CA CYS A 95 -9.65 -6.10 5.85
C CYS A 95 -9.22 -6.81 7.13
N SER A 96 -10.08 -6.86 8.15
CA SER A 96 -9.80 -7.51 9.44
C SER A 96 -9.82 -9.05 9.39
N GLY A 97 -10.07 -9.65 8.22
CA GLY A 97 -10.26 -11.10 8.04
C GLY A 97 -8.98 -11.95 7.99
N GLY A 98 -7.80 -11.32 7.92
CA GLY A 98 -6.51 -11.98 7.68
C GLY A 98 -6.26 -12.26 6.19
N GLU A 99 -5.05 -12.69 5.84
CA GLU A 99 -4.75 -13.14 4.47
C GLU A 99 -5.28 -14.56 4.23
N LEU A 100 -5.65 -14.89 2.99
CA LEU A 100 -6.03 -16.26 2.62
C LEU A 100 -4.91 -17.27 2.94
N LEU A 101 -3.65 -16.82 2.91
CA LEU A 101 -2.46 -17.62 3.22
C LEU A 101 -2.41 -18.05 4.69
N ASP A 102 -2.89 -17.21 5.62
CA ASP A 102 -2.90 -17.53 7.06
C ASP A 102 -3.90 -18.64 7.41
N ARG A 103 -4.84 -18.97 6.52
CA ARG A 103 -5.87 -20.01 6.74
C ARG A 103 -5.60 -21.32 5.99
N VAL A 104 -4.60 -21.36 5.11
CA VAL A 104 -4.30 -22.53 4.26
C VAL A 104 -2.98 -23.21 4.68
N MET A 105 -2.21 -22.61 5.60
CA MET A 105 -0.95 -23.19 6.12
C MET A 105 -1.08 -23.74 7.53
#